data_AF-A0A1Y6BPK3-F1
#
_entry.id   AF-A0A1Y6BPK3-F1
#
_cell.length_a   1.000
_cell.length_b   1.000
_cell.length_c   1.000
_cell.angle_alpha   90.00
_cell.angle_beta   90.00
_cell.angle_gamma   90.00
#
_symmetry.space_group_name_H-M   'P 1'
#
loop_
_entity.id
_entity.type
_entity.pdbx_description
1 polymer ?
#
loop_
_entity_poly.entity_id
_entity_poly.type
_entity_poly.pdbx_seq_one_letter_code
_entity_poly.pdbx_strand_id
1 'polypeptide(L)'
;MVDIYRTIQLNRANLGAVNIGLAVQALWPNTLGGTIMQRSRGQAQYVHHGNYVYDDEVVGYLYSVLRANGWKWAPSVEGANGGAVLDFEQDAGECRYVSAALELLFYAPAPYGFQLPQGNVQTVQYNGANEAGFMAVHDPARAFGLGYNVISTTSRNLLPGYYLWANHWVTHWAGDYYDANYNRIYAALPAMAAIQMASVTPKSRDDGSYLIVVDTVDLSHTANAALDGLYVKTQGNDYARQVIDRARQQNSTTYGAELRSVPFVGPFPRPYRDDGDYTIPLS
;
A
#
# COMPACT_ATOMS: atom_id res chain seq x y z
N MET A 1 10.46 23.98 -9.21
CA MET A 1 9.42 23.17 -8.56
C MET A 1 8.14 23.98 -8.60
N VAL A 2 7.03 23.42 -9.04
CA VAL A 2 5.75 24.14 -9.10
C VAL A 2 5.01 23.78 -7.82
N ASP A 3 4.79 24.72 -6.89
CA ASP A 3 4.13 24.45 -5.59
C ASP A 3 2.61 24.24 -5.71
N ILE A 4 2.13 23.70 -6.84
CA ILE A 4 0.71 23.79 -7.19
C ILE A 4 -0.14 22.82 -6.40
N TYR A 5 0.28 21.55 -6.31
CA TYR A 5 -0.48 20.56 -5.55
C TYR A 5 -0.31 20.76 -4.06
N ARG A 6 0.86 21.23 -3.62
CA ARG A 6 1.04 21.74 -2.25
C ARG A 6 0.05 22.88 -1.94
N THR A 7 -0.08 23.87 -2.81
CA THR A 7 -1.03 24.98 -2.64
C THR A 7 -2.48 24.49 -2.58
N ILE A 8 -2.88 23.58 -3.48
CA ILE A 8 -4.22 22.98 -3.47
C ILE A 8 -4.48 22.24 -2.16
N GLN A 9 -3.53 21.41 -1.71
CA GLN A 9 -3.66 20.63 -0.48
C GLN A 9 -3.78 21.52 0.76
N LEU A 10 -2.98 22.59 0.85
CA LEU A 10 -3.04 23.56 1.96
C LEU A 10 -4.36 24.33 2.01
N ASN A 11 -5.01 24.52 0.86
CA ASN A 11 -6.26 25.27 0.74
C ASN A 11 -7.48 24.38 0.50
N ARG A 12 -7.39 23.07 0.81
CA ARG A 12 -8.45 22.08 0.54
C ARG A 12 -9.85 22.53 1.01
N ALA A 13 -9.95 23.18 2.17
CA ALA A 13 -11.22 23.63 2.73
C ALA A 13 -11.86 24.82 1.98
N ASN A 14 -11.11 25.50 1.12
CA ASN A 14 -11.58 26.68 0.39
C ASN A 14 -10.96 26.75 -1.02
N LEU A 15 -11.06 25.64 -1.78
CA LEU A 15 -10.48 25.55 -3.12
C LEU A 15 -10.98 26.64 -4.07
N GLY A 16 -12.24 27.09 -3.91
CA GLY A 16 -12.81 28.17 -4.71
C GLY A 16 -12.15 29.54 -4.50
N ALA A 17 -11.43 29.74 -3.40
CA ALA A 17 -10.66 30.97 -3.14
C ALA A 17 -9.22 30.89 -3.62
N VAL A 18 -8.75 29.72 -4.07
CA VAL A 18 -7.37 29.56 -4.56
C VAL A 18 -7.31 30.09 -5.99
N ASN A 19 -6.69 31.25 -6.16
CA ASN A 19 -6.39 31.75 -7.50
C ASN A 19 -5.12 31.07 -8.02
N ILE A 20 -5.30 29.95 -8.71
CA ILE A 20 -4.21 29.16 -9.31
C ILE A 20 -3.87 29.65 -10.74
N GLY A 21 -4.42 30.79 -11.17
CA GLY A 21 -4.28 31.32 -12.53
C GLY A 21 -5.08 30.54 -13.57
N LEU A 22 -5.81 31.24 -14.43
CA LEU A 22 -6.58 30.68 -15.56
C LEU A 22 -5.68 30.31 -16.76
N ALA A 23 -4.46 29.83 -16.52
CA ALA A 23 -3.61 29.36 -17.60
C ALA A 23 -4.09 27.96 -18.06
N VAL A 24 -5.27 27.91 -18.69
CA VAL A 24 -5.85 26.72 -19.31
C VAL A 24 -4.95 26.15 -20.43
N GLN A 25 -3.94 26.94 -20.83
CA GLN A 25 -2.88 26.60 -21.79
C GLN A 25 -1.50 26.36 -21.16
N ALA A 26 -1.36 26.47 -19.82
CA ALA A 26 -0.15 26.02 -19.15
C ALA A 26 -0.15 24.49 -19.15
N LEU A 27 0.43 23.91 -20.20
CA LEU A 27 1.09 22.63 -20.09
C LEU A 27 1.92 22.69 -18.80
N TRP A 28 1.78 21.69 -17.92
CA TRP A 28 2.61 21.54 -16.72
C TRP A 28 3.65 20.45 -16.96
N PRO A 29 4.63 20.67 -17.86
CA PRO A 29 5.55 19.63 -18.32
C PRO A 29 6.50 19.10 -17.24
N ASN A 30 6.35 19.53 -15.99
CA ASN A 30 7.31 19.28 -14.91
C ASN A 30 6.67 18.78 -13.61
N THR A 31 5.37 18.45 -13.59
CA THR A 31 4.72 17.80 -12.44
C THR A 31 4.16 16.44 -12.84
N LEU A 32 4.13 15.52 -11.88
CA LEU A 32 3.57 14.19 -12.06
C LEU A 32 2.06 14.30 -12.31
N GLY A 33 1.37 15.12 -11.50
CA GLY A 33 -0.06 15.33 -11.67
C GLY A 33 -0.40 15.98 -13.01
N GLY A 34 0.40 16.94 -13.50
CA GLY A 34 0.20 17.52 -14.81
C GLY A 34 0.37 16.52 -15.95
N THR A 35 1.37 15.64 -15.85
CA THR A 35 1.59 14.54 -16.81
C THR A 35 0.40 13.58 -16.82
N ILE A 36 -0.13 13.23 -15.65
CA ILE A 36 -1.32 12.38 -15.52
C ILE A 36 -2.53 13.05 -16.18
N MET A 37 -2.83 14.30 -15.82
CA MET A 37 -3.98 15.03 -16.37
C MET A 37 -3.90 15.18 -17.89
N GLN A 38 -2.70 15.41 -18.45
CA GLN A 38 -2.51 15.48 -19.90
C GLN A 38 -2.79 14.14 -20.59
N ARG A 39 -2.28 13.03 -20.04
CA ARG A 39 -2.51 11.68 -20.57
C ARG A 39 -3.98 11.29 -20.48
N SER A 40 -4.57 11.44 -19.30
CA SER A 40 -5.98 11.19 -19.04
C SER A 40 -6.88 11.96 -20.02
N ARG A 41 -6.62 13.25 -20.24
CA ARG A 41 -7.38 14.07 -21.21
C ARG A 41 -7.21 13.60 -22.65
N GLY A 42 -5.99 13.30 -23.08
CA GLY A 42 -5.74 12.80 -24.43
C GLY A 42 -6.46 11.49 -24.71
N GLN A 43 -6.45 10.58 -23.73
CA GLN A 43 -7.14 9.29 -23.80
C GLN A 43 -8.67 9.45 -23.85
N ALA A 44 -9.25 10.28 -22.99
CA ALA A 44 -10.69 10.59 -23.00
C ALA A 44 -11.16 11.13 -24.36
N GLN A 45 -10.37 12.00 -24.97
CA GLN A 45 -10.65 12.54 -26.30
C GLN A 45 -10.56 11.47 -27.40
N TYR A 46 -9.58 10.56 -27.31
CA TYR A 46 -9.29 9.56 -28.34
C TYR A 46 -10.22 8.34 -28.29
N VAL A 47 -10.45 7.78 -27.09
CA VAL A 47 -11.21 6.53 -26.92
C VAL A 47 -12.71 6.79 -26.76
N HIS A 48 -13.08 7.94 -26.17
CA HIS A 48 -14.45 8.15 -25.70
C HIS A 48 -15.15 9.36 -26.33
N HIS A 49 -14.49 10.08 -27.25
CA HIS A 49 -15.02 11.29 -27.90
C HIS A 49 -15.57 12.32 -26.89
N GLY A 50 -15.02 12.35 -25.67
CA GLY A 50 -15.59 13.07 -24.54
C GLY A 50 -14.54 13.68 -23.60
N ASN A 51 -15.01 14.47 -22.63
CA ASN A 51 -14.17 15.20 -21.67
C ASN A 51 -14.01 14.47 -20.32
N TYR A 52 -14.44 13.21 -20.22
CA TYR A 52 -14.45 12.45 -18.97
C TYR A 52 -13.45 11.30 -19.02
N VAL A 53 -12.69 11.16 -17.94
CA VAL A 53 -11.64 10.15 -17.77
C VAL A 53 -12.19 9.10 -16.82
N TYR A 54 -11.97 7.83 -17.13
CA TYR A 54 -12.35 6.74 -16.23
C TYR A 54 -11.32 6.59 -15.11
N ASP A 55 -11.86 6.26 -13.96
CA ASP A 55 -11.22 6.13 -12.67
C ASP A 55 -10.12 5.06 -12.61
N ASP A 56 -10.25 4.00 -13.41
CA ASP A 56 -9.24 2.97 -13.60
C ASP A 56 -7.99 3.49 -14.33
N GLU A 57 -8.16 4.38 -15.31
CA GLU A 57 -7.05 4.98 -16.03
C GLU A 57 -6.21 5.89 -15.13
N VAL A 58 -6.84 6.63 -14.21
CA VAL A 58 -6.13 7.55 -13.30
C VAL A 58 -5.23 6.78 -12.34
N VAL A 59 -5.74 5.68 -11.76
CA VAL A 59 -4.92 4.78 -10.92
C VAL A 59 -3.78 4.20 -11.73
N GLY A 60 -4.07 3.71 -12.94
CA GLY A 60 -3.08 3.16 -13.86
C GLY A 60 -1.98 4.16 -14.22
N TYR A 61 -2.33 5.41 -14.51
CA TYR A 61 -1.37 6.46 -14.85
C TYR A 61 -0.55 6.90 -13.64
N LEU A 62 -1.18 7.15 -12.48
CA LEU A 62 -0.46 7.47 -11.26
C LEU A 62 0.57 6.40 -10.94
N TYR A 63 0.13 5.14 -10.92
CA TYR A 63 1.00 4.00 -10.69
C TYR A 63 2.16 3.93 -11.71
N SER A 64 1.85 4.01 -13.00
CA SER A 64 2.83 3.87 -14.07
C SER A 64 3.86 5.00 -14.07
N VAL A 65 3.43 6.24 -13.81
CA VAL A 65 4.32 7.40 -13.76
C VAL A 65 5.19 7.34 -12.51
N LEU A 66 4.66 6.97 -11.35
CA LEU A 66 5.46 6.76 -10.14
C LEU A 66 6.52 5.68 -10.34
N ARG A 67 6.14 4.54 -10.93
CA ARG A 67 7.08 3.47 -11.25
C ARG A 67 8.17 3.93 -12.22
N ALA A 68 7.81 4.66 -13.26
CA ALA A 68 8.77 5.17 -14.26
C ALA A 68 9.73 6.22 -13.68
N ASN A 69 9.31 6.99 -12.67
CA ASN A 69 10.12 7.97 -11.97
C ASN A 69 10.82 7.41 -10.73
N GLY A 70 10.80 6.09 -10.54
CA GLY A 70 11.58 5.42 -9.51
C GLY A 70 11.04 5.56 -8.09
N TRP A 71 9.72 5.72 -7.92
CA TRP A 71 9.08 5.73 -6.60
C TRP A 71 9.47 4.50 -5.77
N LYS A 72 9.84 4.73 -4.50
CA LYS A 72 10.31 3.67 -3.59
C LYS A 72 9.43 3.54 -2.35
N TRP A 73 9.07 2.32 -1.99
CA TRP A 73 8.28 2.06 -0.78
C TRP A 73 9.05 2.37 0.52
N ALA A 74 8.72 3.37 1.35
CA ALA A 74 9.47 3.67 2.58
C ALA A 74 8.58 3.68 3.83
N PRO A 75 8.41 2.55 4.55
CA PRO A 75 7.41 2.42 5.60
C PRO A 75 7.77 3.13 6.92
N SER A 76 9.00 3.65 7.05
CA SER A 76 9.42 4.44 8.22
C SER A 76 9.09 5.94 8.09
N VAL A 77 8.60 6.36 6.92
CA VAL A 77 8.21 7.74 6.66
C VAL A 77 6.69 7.77 6.64
N GLU A 78 6.11 8.10 7.79
CA GLU A 78 4.67 8.33 7.89
C GLU A 78 4.31 9.64 7.20
N GLY A 79 3.20 9.66 6.47
CA GLY A 79 2.73 10.91 5.90
C GLY A 79 1.55 10.80 4.95
N ALA A 80 1.01 11.97 4.61
CA ALA A 80 -0.16 12.11 3.75
C ALA A 80 0.01 13.27 2.76
N ASN A 81 1.26 13.69 2.50
CA ASN A 81 1.53 14.81 1.61
C ASN A 81 1.48 14.37 0.14
N GLY A 82 0.27 14.07 -0.35
CA GLY A 82 0.03 13.70 -1.74
C GLY A 82 0.51 14.77 -2.72
N GLY A 83 0.45 16.05 -2.33
CA GLY A 83 0.96 17.15 -3.16
C GLY A 83 2.45 17.04 -3.46
N ALA A 84 3.28 16.71 -2.46
CA ALA A 84 4.71 16.50 -2.66
C ALA A 84 5.00 15.33 -3.62
N VAL A 85 4.16 14.29 -3.62
CA VAL A 85 4.24 13.19 -4.60
C VAL A 85 3.91 13.69 -6.00
N LEU A 86 2.82 14.45 -6.15
CA LEU A 86 2.37 14.98 -7.45
C LEU A 86 3.30 16.05 -8.04
N ASP A 87 4.05 16.76 -7.19
CA ASP A 87 5.03 17.79 -7.58
C ASP A 87 6.47 17.23 -7.74
N PHE A 88 6.65 15.90 -7.66
CA PHE A 88 7.96 15.21 -7.70
C PHE A 88 8.95 15.66 -6.59
N GLU A 89 8.45 16.17 -5.47
CA GLU A 89 9.27 16.55 -4.31
C GLU A 89 9.53 15.37 -3.38
N GLN A 90 8.72 14.32 -3.51
CA GLN A 90 8.80 13.07 -2.76
C GLN A 90 8.93 11.91 -3.75
N ASP A 91 9.99 11.10 -3.61
CA ASP A 91 10.25 9.92 -4.44
C ASP A 91 10.15 8.60 -3.64
N ALA A 92 9.79 8.68 -2.36
CA ALA A 92 9.61 7.51 -1.51
C ALA A 92 8.59 7.73 -0.40
N GLY A 93 7.92 6.67 0.07
CA GLY A 93 6.98 6.77 1.18
C GLY A 93 6.16 5.50 1.40
N GLU A 94 5.35 5.47 2.45
CA GLU A 94 4.37 4.40 2.69
C GLU A 94 3.14 4.51 1.77
N CYS A 95 2.21 3.54 1.86
CA CYS A 95 1.01 3.47 1.02
C CYS A 95 0.18 4.75 1.03
N ARG A 96 0.11 5.42 2.18
CA ARG A 96 -0.72 6.60 2.38
C ARG A 96 -0.31 7.78 1.51
N TYR A 97 0.97 7.95 1.18
CA TYR A 97 1.42 9.01 0.27
C TYR A 97 0.80 8.88 -1.11
N VAL A 98 0.82 7.66 -1.67
CA VAL A 98 0.30 7.39 -3.00
C VAL A 98 -1.23 7.51 -3.02
N SER A 99 -1.91 7.01 -1.99
CA SER A 99 -3.36 7.14 -1.86
C SER A 99 -3.81 8.60 -1.64
N ALA A 100 -3.05 9.38 -0.87
CA ALA A 100 -3.30 10.82 -0.71
C ALA A 100 -3.04 11.60 -2.01
N ALA A 101 -2.05 11.19 -2.82
CA ALA A 101 -1.79 11.77 -4.13
C ALA A 101 -2.96 11.52 -5.10
N LEU A 102 -3.51 10.31 -5.11
CA LEU A 102 -4.70 9.97 -5.89
C LEU A 102 -5.92 10.76 -5.43
N GLU A 103 -6.16 10.81 -4.11
CA GLU A 103 -7.25 11.61 -3.52
C GLU A 103 -7.17 13.08 -3.96
N LEU A 104 -5.97 13.67 -3.89
CA LEU A 104 -5.71 15.04 -4.33
C LEU A 104 -5.97 15.25 -5.81
N LEU A 105 -5.58 14.32 -6.69
CA LEU A 105 -5.92 14.39 -8.12
C LEU A 105 -7.43 14.40 -8.36
N PHE A 106 -8.19 13.59 -7.62
CA PHE A 106 -9.64 13.51 -7.76
C PHE A 106 -10.34 14.83 -7.43
N TYR A 107 -10.02 15.48 -6.31
CA TYR A 107 -10.69 16.74 -5.94
C TYR A 107 -10.02 18.02 -6.45
N ALA A 108 -8.78 17.95 -6.94
CA ALA A 108 -8.07 19.14 -7.42
C ALA A 108 -8.88 19.84 -8.54
N PRO A 109 -8.98 21.19 -8.52
CA PRO A 109 -9.74 21.94 -9.52
C PRO A 109 -9.26 21.66 -10.94
N ALA A 110 -10.15 21.77 -11.93
CA ALA A 110 -9.69 21.74 -13.32
C ALA A 110 -8.79 22.96 -13.59
N PRO A 111 -7.70 22.80 -14.36
CA PRO A 111 -7.37 21.60 -15.12
C PRO A 111 -6.40 20.64 -14.37
N TYR A 112 -6.09 20.93 -13.09
CA TYR A 112 -5.08 20.26 -12.24
C TYR A 112 -5.54 18.91 -11.67
N GLY A 113 -6.83 18.65 -11.71
CA GLY A 113 -7.46 17.40 -11.28
C GLY A 113 -8.82 17.23 -11.92
N PHE A 114 -9.62 16.34 -11.34
CA PHE A 114 -10.95 15.99 -11.86
C PHE A 114 -12.07 16.91 -11.34
N GLN A 115 -11.74 17.86 -10.46
CA GLN A 115 -12.68 18.81 -9.88
C GLN A 115 -13.90 18.11 -9.23
N LEU A 116 -13.68 16.93 -8.66
CA LEU A 116 -14.72 16.24 -7.90
C LEU A 116 -14.96 17.00 -6.59
N PRO A 117 -16.20 17.02 -6.07
CA PRO A 117 -16.45 17.58 -4.75
C PRO A 117 -15.57 16.88 -3.71
N GLN A 118 -14.75 17.63 -2.97
CA GLN A 118 -13.80 17.06 -2.02
C GLN A 118 -14.46 16.11 -1.02
N GLY A 119 -15.69 16.41 -0.56
CA GLY A 119 -16.43 15.56 0.37
C GLY A 119 -16.81 14.17 -0.16
N ASN A 120 -16.70 13.95 -1.48
CA ASN A 120 -17.05 12.69 -2.14
C ASN A 120 -15.84 11.74 -2.29
N VAL A 121 -14.63 12.19 -1.97
CA VAL A 121 -13.40 11.41 -2.11
C VAL A 121 -12.73 11.32 -0.74
N GLN A 122 -12.28 10.13 -0.36
CA GLN A 122 -11.70 9.92 0.96
C GLN A 122 -10.53 8.95 0.89
N THR A 123 -9.38 9.32 1.46
CA THR A 123 -8.33 8.33 1.78
C THR A 123 -8.75 7.53 3.01
N VAL A 124 -8.92 6.22 2.86
CA VAL A 124 -9.40 5.29 3.90
C VAL A 124 -8.36 4.23 4.22
N GLN A 125 -8.33 3.80 5.47
CA GLN A 125 -7.45 2.75 5.95
C GLN A 125 -8.24 1.46 6.14
N TYR A 126 -7.66 0.34 5.75
CA TYR A 126 -8.16 -0.99 6.09
C TYR A 126 -7.22 -1.71 7.02
N ASN A 127 -7.74 -2.14 8.17
CA ASN A 127 -6.98 -2.82 9.22
C ASN A 127 -7.27 -4.33 9.29
N GLY A 128 -7.95 -4.89 8.29
CA GLY A 128 -8.49 -6.25 8.38
C GLY A 128 -9.72 -6.36 9.28
N ALA A 129 -10.30 -7.56 9.36
CA ALA A 129 -11.32 -7.86 10.35
C ALA A 129 -10.75 -7.74 11.78
N ASN A 130 -11.54 -7.18 12.72
CA ASN A 130 -11.15 -7.00 14.12
C ASN A 130 -9.81 -6.26 14.34
N GLU A 131 -9.37 -5.44 13.37
CA GLU A 131 -8.07 -4.74 13.40
C GLU A 131 -6.85 -5.68 13.53
N ALA A 132 -7.01 -6.94 13.12
CA ALA A 132 -5.97 -7.97 13.23
C ALA A 132 -5.03 -8.02 12.02
N GLY A 133 -5.22 -7.17 11.03
CA GLY A 133 -4.53 -7.22 9.75
C GLY A 133 -5.16 -8.22 8.77
N PHE A 134 -4.50 -8.40 7.62
CA PHE A 134 -4.95 -9.28 6.55
C PHE A 134 -3.79 -9.69 5.66
N MET A 135 -3.91 -10.80 4.93
CA MET A 135 -3.00 -11.13 3.85
C MET A 135 -3.60 -10.73 2.52
N ALA A 136 -2.83 -9.99 1.71
CA ALA A 136 -3.17 -9.65 0.35
C ALA A 136 -2.43 -10.56 -0.64
N VAL A 137 -3.02 -10.78 -1.82
CA VAL A 137 -2.26 -11.30 -2.97
C VAL A 137 -1.20 -10.25 -3.34
N HIS A 138 0.06 -10.66 -3.36
CA HIS A 138 1.19 -9.76 -3.46
C HIS A 138 2.13 -10.10 -4.62
N ASP A 139 2.47 -9.08 -5.40
CA ASP A 139 3.46 -9.11 -6.46
C ASP A 139 4.40 -7.92 -6.26
N PRO A 140 5.68 -8.14 -5.89
CA PRO A 140 6.65 -7.07 -5.69
C PRO A 140 6.80 -6.15 -6.91
N ALA A 141 6.65 -6.67 -8.14
CA ALA A 141 6.72 -5.87 -9.35
C ALA A 141 5.55 -4.88 -9.45
N ARG A 142 4.41 -5.22 -8.85
CA ARG A 142 3.23 -4.36 -8.74
C ARG A 142 3.24 -3.47 -7.50
N ALA A 143 4.01 -3.81 -6.46
CA ALA A 143 4.05 -3.09 -5.18
C ALA A 143 5.33 -2.24 -5.01
N PHE A 144 5.78 -1.57 -6.07
CA PHE A 144 6.99 -0.71 -6.05
C PHE A 144 8.24 -1.36 -5.43
N GLY A 145 8.43 -2.66 -5.70
CA GLY A 145 9.59 -3.42 -5.21
C GLY A 145 9.54 -3.79 -3.72
N LEU A 146 8.41 -3.56 -3.04
CA LEU A 146 8.15 -4.13 -1.72
C LEU A 146 8.19 -5.65 -1.83
N GLY A 147 9.13 -6.29 -1.16
CA GLY A 147 9.26 -7.74 -1.13
C GLY A 147 8.27 -8.43 -0.19
N TYR A 148 8.29 -9.76 -0.20
CA TYR A 148 7.47 -10.60 0.67
C TYR A 148 7.90 -10.50 2.14
N ASN A 149 6.95 -10.68 3.07
CA ASN A 149 7.20 -10.56 4.51
C ASN A 149 6.76 -11.77 5.35
N VAL A 150 6.50 -12.92 4.74
CA VAL A 150 6.12 -14.15 5.47
C VAL A 150 7.13 -15.24 5.18
N ILE A 151 7.74 -15.84 6.21
CA ILE A 151 8.57 -17.04 6.11
C ILE A 151 7.74 -18.25 6.50
N SER A 152 7.68 -19.25 5.60
CA SER A 152 6.98 -20.51 5.82
C SER A 152 7.70 -21.38 6.85
N THR A 153 6.96 -21.94 7.82
CA THR A 153 7.49 -22.91 8.78
C THR A 153 7.90 -24.23 8.14
N THR A 154 7.22 -24.64 7.06
CA THR A 154 7.51 -25.88 6.32
C THR A 154 8.74 -25.73 5.43
N SER A 155 8.76 -24.72 4.56
CA SER A 155 9.85 -24.57 3.57
C SER A 155 11.04 -23.76 4.09
N ARG A 156 10.87 -23.02 5.20
CA ARG A 156 11.89 -22.12 5.79
C ARG A 156 12.35 -21.02 4.84
N ASN A 157 11.52 -20.73 3.83
CA ASN A 157 11.73 -19.71 2.82
C ASN A 157 10.58 -18.70 2.88
N LEU A 158 10.81 -17.51 2.32
CA LEU A 158 9.76 -16.56 2.04
C LEU A 158 8.65 -17.23 1.22
N LEU A 159 7.42 -17.07 1.69
CA LEU A 159 6.20 -17.49 1.03
C LEU A 159 5.87 -16.48 -0.08
N PRO A 160 6.07 -16.82 -1.37
CA PRO A 160 5.73 -15.91 -2.46
C PRO A 160 4.21 -15.81 -2.64
N GLY A 161 3.78 -14.74 -3.31
CA GLY A 161 2.38 -14.50 -3.66
C GLY A 161 1.52 -13.86 -2.56
N TYR A 162 2.03 -13.74 -1.34
CA TYR A 162 1.30 -13.16 -0.21
C TYR A 162 2.12 -12.13 0.55
N TYR A 163 1.43 -11.15 1.12
CA TYR A 163 2.00 -10.19 2.05
C TYR A 163 1.02 -9.93 3.20
N LEU A 164 1.50 -10.04 4.44
CA LEU A 164 0.71 -9.81 5.64
C LEU A 164 0.78 -8.31 6.00
N TRP A 165 -0.34 -7.61 5.81
CA TRP A 165 -0.54 -6.21 6.17
C TRP A 165 -1.11 -6.10 7.58
N ALA A 166 -0.51 -5.25 8.41
CA ALA A 166 -1.17 -4.78 9.63
C ALA A 166 -2.32 -3.81 9.28
N ASN A 167 -2.08 -2.96 8.28
CA ASN A 167 -3.07 -2.08 7.67
C ASN A 167 -2.62 -1.66 6.27
N HIS A 168 -3.53 -1.10 5.46
CA HIS A 168 -3.23 -0.54 4.14
C HIS A 168 -4.16 0.62 3.80
N TRP A 169 -3.64 1.66 3.14
CA TRP A 169 -4.40 2.84 2.75
C TRP A 169 -4.78 2.84 1.27
N VAL A 170 -6.03 3.17 0.98
CA VAL A 170 -6.59 3.29 -0.38
C VAL A 170 -7.45 4.55 -0.50
N THR A 171 -7.76 4.96 -1.72
CA THR A 171 -8.68 6.08 -1.97
C THR A 171 -10.07 5.53 -2.24
N HIS A 172 -11.11 6.04 -1.60
CA HIS A 172 -12.51 5.68 -1.82
C HIS A 172 -13.22 6.79 -2.60
N TRP A 173 -13.91 6.42 -3.67
CA TRP A 173 -14.76 7.30 -4.47
C TRP A 173 -15.81 6.47 -5.21
N ALA A 174 -17.02 7.03 -5.39
CA ALA A 174 -18.10 6.41 -6.14
C ALA A 174 -18.48 4.96 -5.74
N GLY A 175 -18.16 4.51 -4.52
CA GLY A 175 -18.44 3.17 -4.02
C GLY A 175 -17.29 2.16 -4.21
N ASP A 176 -16.23 2.55 -4.92
CA ASP A 176 -15.06 1.74 -5.18
C ASP A 176 -13.84 2.20 -4.36
N TYR A 177 -12.89 1.29 -4.20
CA TYR A 177 -11.65 1.48 -3.44
C TYR A 177 -10.45 1.31 -4.35
N TYR A 178 -9.75 2.42 -4.60
CA TYR A 178 -8.64 2.55 -5.52
C TYR A 178 -7.31 2.40 -4.78
N ASP A 179 -6.57 1.37 -5.13
CA ASP A 179 -5.26 1.05 -4.58
C ASP A 179 -4.18 1.30 -5.60
N ALA A 180 -3.72 2.55 -5.62
CA ALA A 180 -2.63 2.99 -6.47
C ALA A 180 -1.28 2.38 -6.08
N ASN A 181 -1.16 1.70 -4.93
CA ASN A 181 0.07 0.96 -4.59
C ASN A 181 0.16 -0.38 -5.31
N TYR A 182 -0.97 -0.99 -5.65
CA TYR A 182 -1.05 -2.26 -6.38
C TYR A 182 -1.59 -2.14 -7.81
N ASN A 183 -1.95 -0.92 -8.23
CA ASN A 183 -2.70 -0.66 -9.45
C ASN A 183 -3.96 -1.55 -9.54
N ARG A 184 -4.80 -1.48 -8.51
CA ARG A 184 -6.00 -2.31 -8.39
C ARG A 184 -7.18 -1.49 -7.86
N ILE A 185 -8.38 -1.93 -8.21
CA ILE A 185 -9.64 -1.40 -7.71
C ILE A 185 -10.39 -2.54 -7.05
N TYR A 186 -11.06 -2.22 -5.94
CA TYR A 186 -11.88 -3.15 -5.19
C TYR A 186 -13.29 -2.59 -5.04
N ALA A 187 -14.31 -3.40 -5.30
CA ALA A 187 -15.71 -3.03 -5.09
C ALA A 187 -16.11 -2.95 -3.61
N ALA A 188 -15.28 -3.48 -2.72
CA ALA A 188 -15.48 -3.43 -1.28
C ALA A 188 -14.13 -3.47 -0.56
N LEU A 189 -13.99 -2.73 0.55
CA LEU A 189 -12.75 -2.65 1.30
C LEU A 189 -12.21 -4.03 1.76
N PRO A 190 -13.04 -4.99 2.22
CA PRO A 190 -12.55 -6.33 2.58
C PRO A 190 -12.03 -7.17 1.41
N ALA A 191 -12.33 -6.81 0.15
CA ALA A 191 -11.85 -7.55 -1.01
C ALA A 191 -10.33 -7.38 -1.25
N MET A 192 -9.67 -6.49 -0.49
CA MET A 192 -8.21 -6.42 -0.41
C MET A 192 -7.58 -7.65 0.25
N ALA A 193 -8.33 -8.32 1.12
CA ALA A 193 -7.87 -9.50 1.84
C ALA A 193 -8.13 -10.77 1.03
N ALA A 194 -7.06 -11.47 0.68
CA ALA A 194 -7.14 -12.88 0.31
C ALA A 194 -7.46 -13.75 1.54
N ILE A 195 -6.95 -13.37 2.70
CA ILE A 195 -7.18 -14.02 3.99
C ILE A 195 -7.36 -12.95 5.06
N GLN A 196 -8.41 -13.11 5.87
CA GLN A 196 -8.65 -12.30 7.06
C GLN A 196 -7.87 -12.85 8.26
N MET A 197 -7.34 -11.96 9.09
CA MET A 197 -6.84 -12.34 10.40
C MET A 197 -7.99 -12.26 11.41
N ALA A 198 -8.05 -13.22 12.33
CA ALA A 198 -9.06 -13.28 13.38
C ALA A 198 -8.69 -12.41 14.57
N SER A 199 -7.40 -12.39 14.94
CA SER A 199 -6.91 -11.66 16.11
C SER A 199 -5.43 -11.30 15.99
N VAL A 200 -5.04 -10.25 16.72
CA VAL A 200 -3.64 -9.86 16.93
C VAL A 200 -3.37 -9.75 18.42
N THR A 201 -2.30 -10.37 18.91
CA THR A 201 -1.94 -10.41 20.32
C THR A 201 -0.48 -9.99 20.53
N PRO A 202 -0.25 -8.78 21.06
CA PRO A 202 1.01 -8.33 21.64
C PRO A 202 1.48 -9.19 22.83
N LYS A 203 2.77 -9.59 22.85
CA LYS A 203 3.38 -10.31 23.98
C LYS A 203 4.81 -9.84 24.24
N SER A 204 5.11 -9.49 25.48
CA SER A 204 6.50 -9.30 25.95
C SER A 204 7.08 -10.62 26.43
N ARG A 205 8.38 -10.83 26.25
CA ARG A 205 9.12 -11.99 26.76
C ARG A 205 10.09 -11.62 27.87
N ASP A 206 10.48 -12.61 28.65
CA ASP A 206 11.39 -12.45 29.79
C ASP A 206 12.80 -12.00 29.36
N ASP A 207 13.20 -12.29 28.12
CA ASP A 207 14.47 -11.84 27.52
C ASP A 207 14.41 -10.38 27.02
N GLY A 208 13.31 -9.67 27.29
CA GLY A 208 13.08 -8.29 26.84
C GLY A 208 12.67 -8.19 25.36
N SER A 209 12.58 -9.31 24.64
CA SER A 209 12.05 -9.33 23.28
C SER A 209 10.53 -9.19 23.26
N TYR A 210 10.00 -8.81 22.10
CA TYR A 210 8.56 -8.65 21.90
C TYR A 210 8.09 -9.48 20.72
N LEU A 211 6.88 -10.00 20.82
CA LEU A 211 6.26 -10.90 19.87
C LEU A 211 4.85 -10.40 19.53
N ILE A 212 4.53 -10.34 18.25
CA ILE A 212 3.17 -10.12 17.75
C ILE A 212 2.69 -11.46 17.19
N VAL A 213 1.69 -12.04 17.83
CA VAL A 213 0.98 -13.22 17.31
C VAL A 213 -0.22 -12.73 16.50
N VAL A 214 -0.34 -13.18 15.27
CA VAL A 214 -1.51 -12.93 14.42
C VAL A 214 -2.14 -14.26 14.07
N ASP A 215 -3.41 -14.43 14.38
CA ASP A 215 -4.16 -15.64 14.04
C ASP A 215 -4.97 -15.40 12.77
N THR A 216 -4.99 -16.37 11.86
CA THR A 216 -5.91 -16.36 10.72
C THR A 216 -7.35 -16.64 11.17
N VAL A 217 -8.34 -16.34 10.34
CA VAL A 217 -9.66 -16.99 10.46
C VAL A 217 -9.53 -18.50 10.22
N ASP A 218 -10.55 -19.30 10.55
CA ASP A 218 -10.53 -20.73 10.21
C ASP A 218 -10.55 -20.94 8.69
N LEU A 219 -9.43 -21.41 8.15
CA LEU A 219 -9.24 -21.71 6.74
C LEU A 219 -9.25 -23.21 6.44
N SER A 220 -9.44 -24.07 7.45
CA SER A 220 -9.26 -25.54 7.36
C SER A 220 -10.12 -26.20 6.28
N HIS A 221 -11.24 -25.56 5.91
CA HIS A 221 -12.18 -26.03 4.89
C HIS A 221 -12.17 -25.18 3.62
N THR A 222 -11.10 -24.42 3.39
CA THR A 222 -10.94 -23.55 2.22
C THR A 222 -9.80 -24.01 1.31
N ALA A 223 -9.71 -23.45 0.11
CA ALA A 223 -8.56 -23.66 -0.77
C ALA A 223 -7.22 -23.15 -0.17
N ASN A 224 -7.28 -22.34 0.89
CA ASN A 224 -6.13 -21.75 1.58
C ASN A 224 -5.79 -22.47 2.89
N ALA A 225 -6.24 -23.72 3.10
CA ALA A 225 -5.99 -24.47 4.34
C ALA A 225 -4.50 -24.58 4.72
N ALA A 226 -3.58 -24.54 3.75
CA ALA A 226 -2.13 -24.54 3.99
C ALA A 226 -1.61 -23.24 4.64
N LEU A 227 -2.42 -22.19 4.65
CA LEU A 227 -2.13 -20.89 5.27
C LEU A 227 -2.84 -20.72 6.62
N ASP A 228 -3.59 -21.73 7.06
CA ASP A 228 -4.29 -21.74 8.34
C ASP A 228 -3.30 -21.85 9.51
N GLY A 229 -3.46 -20.98 10.50
CA GLY A 229 -2.67 -21.00 11.73
C GLY A 229 -2.19 -19.64 12.20
N LEU A 230 -1.15 -19.68 13.05
CA LEU A 230 -0.57 -18.53 13.72
C LEU A 230 0.65 -17.99 12.99
N TYR A 231 0.77 -16.68 12.91
CA TYR A 231 1.91 -15.96 12.35
C TYR A 231 2.58 -15.13 13.42
N VAL A 232 3.89 -15.26 13.53
CA VAL A 232 4.67 -14.68 14.62
C VAL A 232 5.68 -13.69 14.07
N LYS A 233 5.63 -12.45 14.56
CA LYS A 233 6.64 -11.43 14.32
C LYS A 233 7.39 -11.14 15.61
N THR A 234 8.69 -11.40 15.62
CA THR A 234 9.58 -11.14 16.76
C THR A 234 10.39 -9.87 16.57
N GLN A 235 10.68 -9.16 17.67
CA GLN A 235 11.53 -7.96 17.68
C GLN A 235 12.49 -8.00 18.87
N GLY A 236 13.71 -7.49 18.67
CA GLY A 236 14.65 -7.21 19.77
C GLY A 236 15.57 -8.36 20.19
N ASN A 237 15.59 -9.51 19.50
CA ASN A 237 16.49 -10.63 19.83
C ASN A 237 17.27 -11.16 18.60
N ASP A 238 18.18 -12.10 18.85
CA ASP A 238 19.05 -12.72 17.84
C ASP A 238 18.26 -13.46 16.77
N TYR A 239 17.20 -14.15 17.16
CA TYR A 239 16.30 -14.81 16.23
C TYR A 239 15.65 -13.80 15.27
N ALA A 240 15.11 -12.69 15.77
CA ALA A 240 14.51 -11.65 14.94
C ALA A 240 15.51 -11.10 13.91
N ARG A 241 16.78 -10.91 14.29
CA ARG A 241 17.84 -10.50 13.36
C ARG A 241 18.06 -11.53 12.25
N GLN A 242 18.17 -12.81 12.60
CA GLN A 242 18.34 -13.89 11.63
C GLN A 242 17.15 -14.00 10.66
N VAL A 243 15.91 -13.87 11.14
CA VAL A 243 14.71 -13.86 10.30
C VAL A 243 14.74 -12.69 9.31
N ILE A 244 15.09 -11.48 9.78
CA ILE A 244 15.22 -10.28 8.93
C ILE A 244 16.30 -10.48 7.86
N ASP A 245 17.48 -10.97 8.24
CA ASP A 245 18.60 -11.16 7.32
C ASP A 245 18.28 -12.23 6.26
N ARG A 246 17.63 -13.33 6.67
CA ARG A 246 17.13 -14.36 5.76
C ARG A 246 16.14 -13.78 4.76
N ALA A 247 15.13 -13.04 5.22
CA ALA A 247 14.13 -12.44 4.36
C ALA A 247 14.72 -11.38 3.42
N ARG A 248 15.71 -10.60 3.88
CA ARG A 248 16.45 -9.64 3.02
C ARG A 248 17.21 -10.37 1.92
N GLN A 249 17.98 -11.40 2.29
CA GLN A 249 18.76 -12.18 1.34
C GLN A 249 17.86 -12.81 0.27
N GLN A 250 16.75 -13.43 0.66
CA GLN A 250 15.85 -14.08 -0.30
C GLN A 250 15.11 -13.09 -1.20
N ASN A 251 14.63 -11.96 -0.64
CA ASN A 251 14.03 -10.92 -1.46
C ASN A 251 15.01 -10.39 -2.50
N SER A 252 16.25 -10.10 -2.13
CA SER A 252 17.23 -9.55 -3.06
C SER A 252 17.74 -10.57 -4.08
N THR A 253 18.10 -11.78 -3.64
CA THR A 253 18.74 -12.79 -4.51
C THR A 253 17.76 -13.59 -5.35
N THR A 254 16.56 -13.89 -4.83
CA THR A 254 15.56 -14.72 -5.52
C THR A 254 14.57 -13.87 -6.30
N TYR A 255 14.13 -12.74 -5.74
CA TYR A 255 13.00 -11.98 -6.27
C TYR A 255 13.39 -10.61 -6.84
N GLY A 256 14.63 -10.17 -6.68
CA GLY A 256 15.05 -8.82 -7.11
C GLY A 256 14.27 -7.70 -6.41
N ALA A 257 13.79 -7.96 -5.19
CA ALA A 257 12.95 -7.06 -4.39
C ALA A 257 13.64 -6.70 -3.07
N GLU A 258 13.12 -5.69 -2.38
CA GLU A 258 13.67 -5.26 -1.09
C GLU A 258 12.71 -5.61 0.05
N LEU A 259 13.24 -6.19 1.13
CA LEU A 259 12.49 -6.32 2.37
C LEU A 259 12.50 -4.98 3.11
N ARG A 260 11.33 -4.36 3.23
CA ARG A 260 11.18 -3.07 3.91
C ARG A 260 10.35 -3.13 5.19
N SER A 261 9.73 -4.27 5.46
CA SER A 261 8.95 -4.54 6.67
C SER A 261 9.55 -5.69 7.46
N VAL A 262 9.35 -5.68 8.78
CA VAL A 262 9.75 -6.81 9.62
C VAL A 262 8.91 -8.03 9.26
N PRO A 263 9.53 -9.19 8.98
CA PRO A 263 8.82 -10.39 8.53
C PRO A 263 8.08 -11.09 9.68
N PHE A 264 7.06 -11.85 9.29
CA PHE A 264 6.37 -12.85 10.10
C PHE A 264 6.90 -14.24 9.76
N VAL A 265 6.81 -15.17 10.71
CA VAL A 265 7.07 -16.60 10.52
C VAL A 265 5.77 -17.36 10.78
N GLY A 266 5.37 -18.26 9.89
CA GLY A 266 4.13 -19.02 10.03
C GLY A 266 3.75 -19.79 8.75
N PRO A 267 2.61 -20.50 8.75
CA PRO A 267 1.74 -20.71 9.90
C PRO A 267 2.33 -21.71 10.91
N PHE A 268 2.10 -21.47 12.20
CA PHE A 268 2.27 -22.45 13.28
C PHE A 268 0.91 -23.07 13.65
N PRO A 269 0.88 -24.30 14.21
CA PRO A 269 -0.36 -24.91 14.68
C PRO A 269 -1.09 -24.07 15.73
N ARG A 270 -2.43 -24.09 15.68
CA ARG A 270 -3.30 -23.56 16.74
C ARG A 270 -3.52 -24.59 17.87
N PRO A 271 -3.97 -24.16 19.06
CA PRO A 271 -4.02 -22.77 19.51
C PRO A 271 -2.63 -22.23 19.86
N TYR A 272 -2.53 -20.92 20.08
CA TYR A 272 -1.31 -20.34 20.63
C TYR A 272 -1.05 -20.88 22.04
N ARG A 273 0.23 -21.06 22.37
CA ARG A 273 0.75 -21.62 23.61
C ARG A 273 1.82 -20.68 24.15
N ASP A 274 1.64 -20.16 25.37
CA ASP A 274 2.64 -19.27 25.99
C ASP A 274 4.01 -19.97 26.20
N ASP A 275 4.02 -21.29 26.36
CA ASP A 275 5.23 -22.12 26.47
C ASP A 275 5.74 -22.66 25.11
N GLY A 276 5.11 -22.24 24.00
CA GLY A 276 5.44 -22.70 22.66
C GLY A 276 6.76 -22.13 22.14
N ASP A 277 7.57 -22.98 21.51
CA ASP A 277 8.70 -22.54 20.70
C ASP A 277 8.21 -22.17 19.29
N TYR A 278 8.19 -20.86 19.02
CA TYR A 278 7.82 -20.28 17.74
C TYR A 278 9.05 -19.88 16.90
N THR A 279 10.15 -20.60 17.08
CA THR A 279 11.34 -20.47 16.24
C THR A 279 11.42 -21.59 15.22
N ILE A 280 12.03 -21.31 14.06
CA ILE A 280 12.37 -22.32 13.06
C ILE A 280 13.87 -22.30 12.78
N PRO A 281 14.48 -23.44 12.41
CA PRO A 281 15.85 -23.45 11.91
C PRO A 281 15.95 -22.67 10.59
N LEU A 282 16.87 -21.68 10.53
CA LEU A 282 17.07 -20.81 9.35
C LEU A 282 18.36 -21.13 8.57
N SER A 283 19.17 -22.05 9.08
CA SER A 283 20.43 -22.54 8.49
C SER A 283 20.22 -23.36 7.23
#